data_AF-A0A355GLT4-F1
#
_entry.id   AF-A0A355GLT4-F1
#
_cell.length_a   1.000
_cell.length_b   1.000
_cell.length_c   1.000
_cell.angle_alpha   90.00
_cell.angle_beta   90.00
_cell.angle_gamma   90.00
#
_symmetry.space_group_name_H-M   'P 1'
#
loop_
_entity.id
_entity.type
_entity.pdbx_description
1 polymer ?
#
loop_
_entity_poly.entity_id
_entity_poly.type
_entity_poly.pdbx_seq_one_letter_code
_entity_poly.pdbx_strand_id
1 'polypeptide(L)'
;SPEIWQAMIGHLRTAEQSLGQKCRIFMDLGGPKIRTGDIEPGPKVIHIRPTRDDYGITVIPARIWLTSSENPSSVPDDCAAQFRVSESFLKCLNRCDEITLTDARKKSRKWTVVDITESGSCVESIKACYVRPGTAIQLKNGKQTPRVQTEIQDFLPQEGILCLRKDDMVLVTSDSVQGTNEERDSAGNIIKPATISCTMPAVVTQVKAGESIWFDDGKIGGVIEKVEPEHFWVRIHHARPEGSKLRSAKGINLPDSQLNIAALTGEDLRNLSFIAEHADVVEMSFANSVTDVQLLQEQLKRLNAETLPIVLKVETRKGFENLPRMLLTAMRWPCCGVMIARGDLAVECGYERLAEVQEEILSVCEAAHVPVIWATQVLENLARKGVPSRAEISDAVMAHRAECVMLNKGPHITEAVEALDNILKRMQSHQRKRRPMLRELRLAHLTT
;
A
#
# COMPACT_ATOMS: atom_id res chain seq x y z
N SER A 1 -1.97 -7.36 15.02
CA SER A 1 -1.91 -8.48 15.96
C SER A 1 -3.30 -8.70 16.54
N PRO A 2 -3.57 -9.87 17.15
CA PRO A 2 -4.85 -10.18 17.77
C PRO A 2 -5.33 -9.13 18.78
N GLU A 3 -4.43 -8.49 19.53
CA GLU A 3 -4.79 -7.46 20.51
C GLU A 3 -5.39 -6.22 19.85
N ILE A 4 -4.84 -5.80 18.71
CA ILE A 4 -5.37 -4.68 17.92
C ILE A 4 -6.74 -5.04 17.35
N TRP A 5 -6.89 -6.27 16.82
CA TRP A 5 -8.17 -6.73 16.29
C TRP A 5 -9.23 -6.78 17.37
N GLN A 6 -8.91 -7.29 18.56
CA GLN A 6 -9.83 -7.31 19.69
C GLN A 6 -10.29 -5.91 20.09
N ALA A 7 -9.39 -4.93 20.11
CA ALA A 7 -9.75 -3.54 20.38
C ALA A 7 -10.68 -2.97 19.30
N MET A 8 -10.43 -3.24 18.02
CA MET A 8 -11.30 -2.84 16.91
C MET A 8 -12.71 -3.45 17.03
N ILE A 9 -12.79 -4.74 17.39
CA ILE A 9 -14.05 -5.43 17.65
C ILE A 9 -14.77 -4.79 18.83
N GLY A 10 -14.06 -4.47 19.91
CA GLY A 10 -14.61 -3.74 21.06
C GLY A 10 -15.28 -2.42 20.65
N HIS A 11 -14.58 -1.60 19.86
CA HIS A 11 -15.13 -0.35 19.34
C HIS A 11 -16.39 -0.58 18.50
N LEU A 12 -16.39 -1.61 17.64
CA LEU A 12 -17.55 -1.95 16.83
C LEU A 12 -18.75 -2.35 17.70
N ARG A 13 -18.55 -3.24 18.68
CA ARG A 13 -19.63 -3.69 19.57
C ARG A 13 -20.20 -2.55 20.42
N THR A 14 -19.36 -1.61 20.85
CA THR A 14 -19.83 -0.37 21.50
C THR A 14 -20.68 0.48 20.56
N ALA A 15 -20.26 0.65 19.30
CA ALA A 15 -21.04 1.38 18.31
C ALA A 15 -22.40 0.71 18.03
N GLU A 16 -22.43 -0.61 17.85
CA GLU A 16 -23.66 -1.39 17.67
C GLU A 16 -24.65 -1.20 18.82
N GLN A 17 -24.15 -1.26 20.07
CA GLN A 17 -24.97 -1.04 21.25
C GLN A 17 -25.56 0.38 21.29
N SER A 18 -24.76 1.38 20.90
CA SER A 18 -25.21 2.78 20.90
C SER A 18 -26.20 3.12 19.79
N LEU A 19 -26.09 2.46 18.63
CA LEU A 19 -26.90 2.76 17.44
C LEU A 19 -28.04 1.77 17.20
N GLY A 20 -28.07 0.64 17.91
CA GLY A 20 -29.05 -0.43 17.70
C GLY A 20 -28.94 -1.12 16.34
N GLN A 21 -27.80 -0.99 15.66
CA GLN A 21 -27.52 -1.60 14.35
C GLN A 21 -26.53 -2.74 14.50
N LYS A 22 -26.62 -3.75 13.63
CA LYS A 22 -25.66 -4.85 13.57
C LYS A 22 -24.71 -4.69 12.39
N CYS A 23 -23.45 -5.01 12.61
CA CYS A 23 -22.37 -5.02 11.66
C CYS A 23 -21.60 -6.35 11.78
N ARG A 24 -21.51 -7.07 10.66
CA ARG A 24 -20.77 -8.33 10.58
C ARG A 24 -19.27 -8.06 10.45
N ILE A 25 -18.46 -8.93 11.03
CA ILE A 25 -17.00 -8.91 10.99
C ILE A 25 -16.52 -9.95 9.99
N PHE A 26 -15.89 -9.48 8.92
CA PHE A 26 -15.20 -10.33 7.95
C PHE A 26 -13.71 -10.27 8.29
N MET A 27 -13.05 -11.41 8.42
CA MET A 27 -11.61 -11.49 8.69
C MET A 27 -10.88 -12.23 7.57
N ASP A 28 -9.90 -11.55 6.99
CA ASP A 28 -9.10 -12.04 5.86
C ASP A 28 -7.82 -12.75 6.35
N LEU A 29 -7.63 -13.98 5.90
CA LEU A 29 -6.37 -14.70 6.04
C LEU A 29 -5.37 -14.14 5.02
N GLY A 30 -4.16 -13.80 5.46
CA GLY A 30 -3.18 -13.08 4.63
C GLY A 30 -2.72 -13.88 3.42
N GLY A 31 -2.65 -15.21 3.56
CA GLY A 31 -2.24 -16.13 2.51
C GLY A 31 -0.76 -15.95 2.10
N PRO A 32 -0.30 -16.75 1.13
CA PRO A 32 1.10 -16.76 0.69
C PRO A 32 1.46 -15.57 -0.22
N LYS A 33 1.59 -14.36 0.34
CA LYS A 33 2.02 -13.17 -0.42
C LYS A 33 3.52 -13.17 -0.66
N ILE A 34 3.91 -13.26 -1.92
CA ILE A 34 5.30 -13.07 -2.36
C ILE A 34 5.60 -11.56 -2.33
N ARG A 35 6.70 -11.17 -1.69
CA ARG A 35 7.10 -9.76 -1.59
C ARG A 35 8.58 -9.58 -1.84
N THR A 36 8.96 -8.36 -2.18
CA THR A 36 10.34 -7.89 -2.13
C THR A 36 10.80 -7.81 -0.67
N GLY A 37 12.04 -8.20 -0.41
CA GLY A 37 12.67 -8.03 0.89
C GLY A 37 13.09 -6.59 1.13
N ASP A 38 13.91 -6.38 2.16
CA ASP A 38 14.40 -5.06 2.53
C ASP A 38 15.35 -4.51 1.49
N ILE A 39 15.38 -3.18 1.34
CA ILE A 39 16.30 -2.44 0.47
C ILE A 39 17.21 -1.61 1.37
N GLU A 40 18.49 -1.49 1.00
CA GLU A 40 19.43 -0.63 1.70
C GLU A 40 18.85 0.77 1.89
N PRO A 41 18.86 1.31 3.14
CA PRO A 41 18.32 2.63 3.39
C PRO A 41 18.97 3.69 2.53
N GLY A 42 18.16 4.66 2.08
CA GLY A 42 18.66 5.81 1.36
C GLY A 42 19.56 6.71 2.24
N PRO A 43 20.15 7.75 1.64
CA PRO A 43 21.01 8.66 2.37
C PRO A 43 20.25 9.35 3.52
N LYS A 44 20.93 9.56 4.66
CA LYS A 44 20.46 10.41 5.77
C LYS A 44 20.54 11.88 5.38
N VAL A 45 19.58 12.31 4.58
CA VAL A 45 19.46 13.70 4.14
C VAL A 45 17.99 14.11 4.07
N ILE A 46 17.64 15.26 4.61
CA ILE A 46 16.30 15.84 4.48
C ILE A 46 16.38 17.03 3.53
N HIS A 47 15.58 16.99 2.47
CA HIS A 47 15.46 18.10 1.52
C HIS A 47 14.27 18.98 1.90
N ILE A 48 14.59 20.13 2.49
CA ILE A 48 13.62 21.14 2.87
C ILE A 48 13.32 22.01 1.65
N ARG A 49 12.06 22.07 1.23
CA ARG A 49 11.61 22.76 0.02
C ARG A 49 10.60 23.85 0.36
N PRO A 50 10.95 25.14 0.19
CA PRO A 50 9.95 26.21 0.21
C PRO A 50 9.08 26.14 -1.05
N THR A 51 7.83 26.60 -0.95
CA THR A 51 6.92 26.71 -2.09
C THR A 51 7.29 27.94 -2.90
N ARG A 52 7.34 27.79 -4.22
CA ARG A 52 7.70 28.85 -5.17
C ARG A 52 6.61 29.05 -6.21
N ASP A 53 6.49 30.28 -6.69
CA ASP A 53 5.70 30.59 -7.87
C ASP A 53 6.41 30.16 -9.17
N ASP A 54 5.75 30.39 -10.31
CA ASP A 54 6.27 30.05 -11.63
C ASP A 54 7.55 30.83 -12.00
N TYR A 55 7.83 31.96 -11.33
CA TYR A 55 9.05 32.75 -11.48
C TYR A 55 10.18 32.28 -10.54
N GLY A 56 9.93 31.26 -9.71
CA GLY A 56 10.89 30.72 -8.75
C GLY A 56 11.05 31.56 -7.47
N ILE A 57 10.17 32.53 -7.25
CA ILE A 57 10.12 33.36 -6.05
C ILE A 57 9.44 32.56 -4.94
N THR A 58 10.05 32.53 -3.76
CA THR A 58 9.48 31.83 -2.60
C THR A 58 8.24 32.57 -2.11
N VAL A 59 7.08 31.89 -2.19
CA VAL A 59 5.78 32.40 -1.72
C VAL A 59 5.46 31.89 -0.30
N ILE A 60 5.86 30.66 0.01
CA ILE A 60 5.68 30.07 1.35
C ILE A 60 7.05 29.54 1.80
N PRO A 61 7.65 30.12 2.86
CA PRO A 61 8.86 29.58 3.46
C PRO A 61 8.65 28.15 3.96
N ALA A 62 9.70 27.34 3.91
CA ALA A 62 9.64 26.02 4.54
C ALA A 62 9.86 26.16 6.05
N ARG A 63 8.88 25.73 6.84
CA ARG A 63 8.97 25.66 8.30
C ARG A 63 9.69 24.41 8.75
N ILE A 64 10.51 24.55 9.78
CA ILE A 64 11.39 23.52 10.32
C ILE A 64 11.29 23.59 11.83
N TRP A 65 11.01 22.45 12.46
CA TRP A 65 10.95 22.33 13.90
C TRP A 65 12.30 21.93 14.49
N LEU A 66 12.88 22.77 15.34
CA LEU A 66 14.07 22.43 16.13
C LEU A 66 13.62 22.00 17.53
N THR A 67 14.03 20.79 17.95
CA THR A 67 13.68 20.24 19.27
C THR A 67 14.92 19.81 20.04
N SER A 68 14.81 19.71 21.37
CA SER A 68 15.88 19.20 22.21
C SER A 68 16.22 17.75 21.84
N SER A 69 17.51 17.44 21.82
CA SER A 69 18.01 16.07 21.71
C SER A 69 17.72 15.22 22.94
N GLU A 70 17.59 15.86 24.11
CA GLU A 70 17.37 15.19 25.40
C GLU A 70 15.87 14.91 25.61
N ASN A 71 15.03 15.88 25.25
CA ASN A 71 13.57 15.80 25.36
C ASN A 71 12.90 16.16 24.03
N PRO A 72 12.83 15.23 23.06
CA PRO A 72 12.23 15.50 21.76
C PRO A 72 10.72 15.67 21.85
N SER A 73 10.20 16.72 21.21
CA SER A 73 8.76 16.97 21.07
C SER A 73 8.20 16.45 19.74
N SER A 74 6.88 16.34 19.63
CA SER A 74 6.21 16.04 18.37
C SER A 74 6.33 17.22 17.40
N VAL A 75 6.41 16.91 16.10
CA VAL A 75 6.46 17.92 15.04
C VAL A 75 5.10 18.59 14.89
N PRO A 76 5.02 19.93 14.87
CA PRO A 76 3.79 20.63 14.47
C PRO A 76 3.38 20.30 13.04
N ASP A 77 2.07 20.23 12.77
CA ASP A 77 1.52 19.81 11.45
C ASP A 77 1.94 20.72 10.28
N ASP A 78 2.31 21.97 10.56
CA ASP A 78 2.72 22.97 9.57
C ASP A 78 4.23 22.94 9.25
N CYS A 79 5.01 22.08 9.92
CA CYS A 79 6.45 21.99 9.74
C CYS A 79 6.83 20.91 8.71
N ALA A 80 7.66 21.30 7.73
CA ALA A 80 8.12 20.41 6.65
C ALA A 80 9.24 19.44 7.09
N ALA A 81 9.90 19.71 8.22
CA ALA A 81 10.98 18.89 8.75
C ALA A 81 11.16 19.11 10.26
N GLN A 82 11.78 18.14 10.93
CA GLN A 82 12.21 18.24 12.32
C GLN A 82 13.69 17.90 12.44
N PHE A 83 14.41 18.65 13.27
CA PHE A 83 15.77 18.32 13.66
C PHE A 83 15.98 18.43 15.17
N ARG A 84 16.80 17.51 15.68
CA ARG A 84 17.27 17.53 17.07
C ARG A 84 18.57 18.32 17.16
N VAL A 85 18.66 19.18 18.16
CA VAL A 85 19.81 20.03 18.47
C VAL A 85 20.04 20.06 19.98
N SER A 86 21.20 20.55 20.43
CA SER A 86 21.49 20.64 21.86
C SER A 86 20.53 21.60 22.57
N GLU A 87 20.10 21.24 23.79
CA GLU A 87 19.18 22.07 24.58
C GLU A 87 19.77 23.45 24.89
N SER A 88 21.10 23.51 25.11
CA SER A 88 21.84 24.76 25.28
C SER A 88 21.72 25.70 24.09
N PHE A 89 21.65 25.17 22.87
CA PHE A 89 21.49 25.98 21.67
C PHE A 89 20.09 26.55 21.55
N LEU A 90 19.06 25.73 21.82
CA LEU A 90 17.66 26.16 21.79
C LEU A 90 17.38 27.27 22.79
N LYS A 91 17.92 27.16 24.01
CA LYS A 91 17.79 28.17 25.06
C LYS A 91 18.41 29.52 24.70
N CYS A 92 19.32 29.56 23.71
CA CYS A 92 19.93 30.80 23.23
C CYS A 92 19.14 31.47 22.09
N LEU A 93 18.12 30.83 21.53
CA LEU A 93 17.35 31.37 20.41
C LEU A 93 16.35 32.42 20.89
N ASN A 94 16.23 33.50 20.13
CA ASN A 94 15.18 34.50 20.26
C ASN A 94 14.41 34.62 18.95
N ARG A 95 13.15 35.09 19.02
CA ARG A 95 12.37 35.36 17.82
C ARG A 95 13.11 36.37 16.93
N CYS A 96 13.06 36.16 15.62
CA CYS A 96 13.79 36.90 14.59
C CYS A 96 15.30 36.65 14.53
N ASP A 97 15.84 35.69 15.30
CA ASP A 97 17.24 35.31 15.16
C ASP A 97 17.54 34.64 13.82
N GLU A 98 18.77 34.87 13.33
CA GLU A 98 19.26 34.26 12.10
C GLU A 98 20.20 33.10 12.42
N ILE A 99 19.87 31.91 11.95
CA ILE A 99 20.72 30.72 12.01
C ILE A 99 21.34 30.50 10.63
N THR A 100 22.65 30.36 10.58
CA THR A 100 23.39 30.06 9.34
C THR A 100 23.88 28.62 9.31
N LEU A 101 23.89 28.02 8.13
CA LEU A 101 24.38 26.66 7.91
C LEU A 101 24.96 26.51 6.51
N THR A 102 25.78 25.47 6.32
CA THR A 102 26.22 25.02 4.99
C THR A 102 25.55 23.68 4.68
N ASP A 103 24.75 23.64 3.63
CA ASP A 103 23.97 22.43 3.27
C ASP A 103 24.87 21.31 2.70
N ALA A 104 24.32 20.10 2.53
CA ALA A 104 25.04 18.94 2.01
C ALA A 104 25.60 19.13 0.58
N ARG A 105 25.16 20.16 -0.15
CA ARG A 105 25.68 20.56 -1.47
C ARG A 105 26.73 21.66 -1.36
N LYS A 106 27.24 21.91 -0.15
CA LYS A 106 28.21 22.98 0.18
C LYS A 106 27.68 24.39 -0.12
N LYS A 107 26.36 24.61 -0.09
CA LYS A 107 25.77 25.95 -0.30
C LYS A 107 25.37 26.59 1.03
N SER A 108 25.72 27.87 1.22
CA SER A 108 25.34 28.65 2.41
C SER A 108 23.83 28.91 2.46
N ARG A 109 23.24 28.72 3.64
CA ARG A 109 21.82 28.87 3.93
C ARG A 109 21.61 29.65 5.22
N LYS A 110 20.41 30.21 5.33
CA LYS A 110 19.96 30.97 6.48
C LYS A 110 18.54 30.54 6.84
N TRP A 111 18.31 30.29 8.11
CA TRP A 111 17.01 30.10 8.72
C TRP A 111 16.70 31.28 9.64
N THR A 112 15.43 31.64 9.76
CA THR A 112 14.97 32.71 10.65
C THR A 112 14.07 32.11 11.71
N VAL A 113 14.32 32.37 12.99
CA VAL A 113 13.46 31.90 14.08
C VAL A 113 12.15 32.69 14.05
N VAL A 114 11.03 32.01 13.88
CA VAL A 114 9.70 32.64 13.78
C VAL A 114 8.86 32.46 15.02
N ASP A 115 9.05 31.35 15.73
CA ASP A 115 8.33 31.02 16.94
C ASP A 115 9.17 30.19 17.91
N ILE A 116 8.91 30.32 19.21
CA ILE A 116 9.61 29.63 20.30
C ILE A 116 8.57 29.18 21.32
N THR A 117 8.58 27.90 21.65
CA THR A 117 7.73 27.29 22.67
C THR A 117 8.60 26.64 23.76
N GLU A 118 7.97 26.14 24.82
CA GLU A 118 8.66 25.33 25.83
C GLU A 118 9.22 24.02 25.26
N SER A 119 8.63 23.52 24.17
CA SER A 119 8.93 22.22 23.58
C SER A 119 9.85 22.28 22.35
N GLY A 120 10.20 23.47 21.86
CA GLY A 120 11.07 23.65 20.70
C GLY A 120 10.99 25.04 20.06
N SER A 121 11.54 25.17 18.86
CA SER A 121 11.53 26.44 18.12
C SER A 121 11.24 26.20 16.64
N CYS A 122 10.36 27.01 16.06
CA CYS A 122 10.07 26.98 14.64
C CYS A 122 10.99 27.96 13.90
N VAL A 123 11.64 27.47 12.85
CA VAL A 123 12.50 28.28 11.99
C VAL A 123 12.08 28.16 10.53
N GLU A 124 12.22 29.24 9.78
CA GLU A 124 11.82 29.30 8.38
C GLU A 124 13.01 29.41 7.44
N SER A 125 12.96 28.64 6.35
CA SER A 125 13.91 28.72 5.24
C SER A 125 13.24 29.21 3.97
N ILE A 126 13.75 30.30 3.41
CA ILE A 126 13.31 30.83 2.10
C ILE A 126 14.03 30.18 0.92
N LYS A 127 15.06 29.35 1.16
CA LYS A 127 15.83 28.64 0.14
C LYS A 127 15.81 27.14 0.40
N ALA A 128 15.77 26.35 -0.66
CA ALA A 128 15.86 24.90 -0.55
C ALA A 128 17.20 24.46 0.08
N CYS A 129 17.17 23.65 1.12
CA CYS A 129 18.37 23.16 1.81
C CYS A 129 18.33 21.64 2.02
N TYR A 130 19.52 21.04 1.97
CA TYR A 130 19.74 19.61 2.13
C TYR A 130 20.51 19.42 3.44
N VAL A 131 19.85 18.93 4.47
CA VAL A 131 20.43 18.81 5.81
C VAL A 131 20.75 17.34 6.07
N ARG A 132 21.94 17.06 6.60
CA ARG A 132 22.40 15.73 7.00
C ARG A 132 22.78 15.71 8.49
N PRO A 133 22.87 14.55 9.15
CA PRO A 133 23.48 14.47 10.47
C PRO A 133 24.87 15.14 10.50
N GLY A 134 25.18 15.84 11.58
CA GLY A 134 26.43 16.62 11.73
C GLY A 134 26.45 17.93 10.94
N THR A 135 25.32 18.37 10.36
CA THR A 135 25.26 19.72 9.76
C THR A 135 25.41 20.75 10.87
N ALA A 136 26.53 21.46 10.89
CA ALA A 136 26.75 22.56 11.83
C ALA A 136 25.81 23.73 11.52
N ILE A 137 25.11 24.21 12.55
CA ILE A 137 24.28 25.41 12.50
C ILE A 137 24.80 26.41 13.53
N GLN A 138 24.78 27.69 13.16
CA GLN A 138 25.37 28.76 13.97
C GLN A 138 24.44 29.96 14.06
N LEU A 139 24.26 30.48 15.27
CA LEU A 139 23.53 31.71 15.52
C LEU A 139 24.35 32.93 15.05
N LYS A 140 23.79 33.76 14.18
CA LYS A 140 24.49 34.89 13.55
C LYS A 140 24.45 36.18 14.39
N ASN A 141 23.42 36.37 15.22
CA ASN A 141 23.15 37.65 15.92
C ASN A 141 23.84 37.79 17.29
N GLY A 142 24.63 36.81 17.74
CA GLY A 142 25.35 36.90 19.00
C GLY A 142 26.55 37.86 18.90
N LYS A 143 26.51 38.99 19.64
CA LYS A 143 27.72 39.78 19.97
C LYS A 143 28.70 39.04 20.90
N GLN A 144 28.39 37.80 21.29
CA GLN A 144 29.20 36.98 22.18
C GLN A 144 30.18 36.09 21.39
N THR A 145 31.44 36.17 21.78
CA THR A 145 32.49 35.19 21.48
C THR A 145 32.62 34.23 22.66
N PRO A 146 32.57 32.90 22.44
CA PRO A 146 32.44 32.20 21.15
C PRO A 146 31.00 32.21 20.60
N ARG A 147 30.89 32.14 19.27
CA ARG A 147 29.59 32.07 18.57
C ARG A 147 28.85 30.78 18.98
N VAL A 148 27.59 30.93 19.39
CA VAL A 148 26.73 29.80 19.76
C VAL A 148 26.47 28.94 18.52
N GLN A 149 26.87 27.67 18.59
CA GLN A 149 26.75 26.70 17.50
C GLN A 149 26.33 25.34 18.04
N THR A 150 25.73 24.54 17.17
CA THR A 150 25.37 23.14 17.45
C THR A 150 25.39 22.35 16.16
N GLU A 151 25.24 21.04 16.27
CA GLU A 151 25.11 20.16 15.12
C GLU A 151 23.73 19.51 15.12
N ILE A 152 23.19 19.37 13.91
CA ILE A 152 21.99 18.58 13.69
C ILE A 152 22.30 17.13 14.07
N GLN A 153 21.59 16.62 15.07
CA GLN A 153 21.77 15.25 15.55
C GLN A 153 21.28 14.22 14.52
N ASP A 154 21.56 12.95 14.80
CA ASP A 154 21.18 11.85 13.92
C ASP A 154 19.65 11.72 13.78
N PHE A 155 19.24 11.26 12.60
CA PHE A 155 17.84 10.98 12.27
C PHE A 155 17.73 9.79 11.32
N LEU A 156 16.53 9.25 11.17
CA LEU A 156 16.29 8.06 10.37
C LEU A 156 16.67 8.29 8.90
N PRO A 157 17.31 7.32 8.24
CA PRO A 157 17.60 7.41 6.81
C PRO A 157 16.31 7.48 5.99
N GLN A 158 16.44 7.97 4.75
CA GLN A 158 15.34 7.84 3.80
C GLN A 158 15.05 6.36 3.54
N GLU A 159 13.81 6.07 3.19
CA GLU A 159 13.40 4.73 2.76
C GLU A 159 14.29 4.25 1.60
N GLY A 160 14.72 2.98 1.65
CA GLY A 160 15.44 2.32 0.58
C GLY A 160 14.60 2.22 -0.68
N ILE A 161 15.15 2.62 -1.82
CA ILE A 161 14.45 2.62 -3.11
C ILE A 161 15.38 2.03 -4.17
N LEU A 162 14.87 1.05 -4.90
CA LEU A 162 15.44 0.54 -6.14
C LEU A 162 14.83 1.32 -7.32
N CYS A 163 15.65 2.05 -8.06
CA CYS A 163 15.21 2.79 -9.23
C CYS A 163 15.39 1.91 -10.47
N LEU A 164 14.28 1.47 -11.05
CA LEU A 164 14.25 0.55 -12.19
C LEU A 164 13.71 1.25 -13.44
N ARG A 165 14.43 1.12 -14.54
CA ARG A 165 14.11 1.65 -15.87
C ARG A 165 13.89 0.51 -16.84
N LYS A 166 13.31 0.84 -17.99
CA LYS A 166 13.22 -0.09 -19.10
C LYS A 166 14.62 -0.54 -19.51
N ASP A 167 14.74 -1.84 -19.79
CA ASP A 167 15.94 -2.57 -20.18
C ASP A 167 16.97 -2.80 -19.05
N ASP A 168 16.70 -2.35 -17.82
CA ASP A 168 17.53 -2.67 -16.65
C ASP A 168 17.49 -4.18 -16.34
N MET A 169 18.59 -4.66 -15.76
CA MET A 169 18.68 -6.02 -15.22
C MET A 169 18.60 -6.02 -13.70
N VAL A 170 17.70 -6.86 -13.18
CA VAL A 170 17.50 -7.04 -11.75
C VAL A 170 17.74 -8.49 -11.38
N LEU A 171 18.60 -8.73 -10.41
CA LEU A 171 18.81 -10.03 -9.78
C LEU A 171 17.82 -10.18 -8.62
N VAL A 172 16.96 -11.19 -8.70
CA VAL A 172 16.04 -11.57 -7.62
C VAL A 172 16.60 -12.80 -6.93
N THR A 173 16.92 -12.70 -5.64
CA THR A 173 17.60 -13.78 -4.88
C THR A 173 16.73 -14.35 -3.76
N SER A 174 16.96 -15.63 -3.43
CA SER A 174 16.43 -16.28 -2.23
C SER A 174 17.15 -15.86 -0.95
N ASP A 175 18.34 -15.27 -1.08
CA ASP A 175 19.14 -14.87 0.06
C ASP A 175 18.48 -13.70 0.80
N SER A 176 18.57 -13.72 2.12
CA SER A 176 18.10 -12.62 2.98
C SER A 176 19.10 -11.47 2.98
N VAL A 177 19.30 -10.85 1.81
CA VAL A 177 20.15 -9.68 1.61
C VAL A 177 19.32 -8.42 1.41
N GLN A 178 19.88 -7.28 1.80
CA GLN A 178 19.30 -5.98 1.47
C GLN A 178 19.47 -5.70 -0.02
N GLY A 179 18.38 -5.29 -0.66
CA GLY A 179 18.38 -4.90 -2.06
C GLY A 179 19.25 -3.67 -2.29
N THR A 180 19.93 -3.64 -3.43
CA THR A 180 20.88 -2.58 -3.79
C THR A 180 20.65 -2.11 -5.22
N ASN A 181 20.82 -0.81 -5.45
CA ASN A 181 20.75 -0.27 -6.81
C ASN A 181 21.91 -0.78 -7.66
N GLU A 182 21.71 -0.72 -8.97
CA GLU A 182 22.76 -0.98 -9.93
C GLU A 182 23.90 0.05 -9.76
N GLU A 183 25.14 -0.45 -9.79
CA GLU A 183 26.35 0.36 -9.79
C GLU A 183 26.98 0.31 -11.18
N ARG A 184 27.29 1.47 -11.74
CA ARG A 184 27.95 1.63 -13.04
C ARG A 184 29.30 2.32 -12.90
N ASP A 185 30.23 1.96 -13.77
CA ASP A 185 31.50 2.66 -13.91
C ASP A 185 31.31 4.02 -14.63
N SER A 186 32.40 4.80 -14.74
CA SER A 186 32.37 6.10 -15.42
C SER A 186 32.07 6.00 -16.93
N ALA A 187 32.24 4.83 -17.54
CA ALA A 187 31.91 4.55 -18.93
C ALA A 187 30.45 4.08 -19.11
N GLY A 188 29.71 3.88 -18.03
CA GLY A 188 28.32 3.43 -18.02
C GLY A 188 28.16 1.90 -18.05
N ASN A 189 29.24 1.13 -17.93
CA ASN A 189 29.17 -0.32 -17.82
C ASN A 189 28.69 -0.72 -16.43
N ILE A 190 27.89 -1.77 -16.35
CA ILE A 190 27.39 -2.31 -15.09
C ILE A 190 28.54 -3.01 -14.36
N ILE A 191 28.86 -2.53 -13.16
CA ILE A 191 29.80 -3.17 -12.23
C ILE A 191 29.05 -4.19 -11.36
N LYS A 192 27.88 -3.76 -10.85
CA LYS A 192 27.03 -4.56 -9.98
C LYS A 192 25.57 -4.35 -10.42
N PRO A 193 24.81 -5.42 -10.69
CA PRO A 193 23.42 -5.29 -11.06
C PRO A 193 22.57 -4.80 -9.88
N ALA A 194 21.37 -4.31 -10.17
CA ALA A 194 20.39 -4.11 -9.12
C ALA A 194 20.00 -5.48 -8.53
N THR A 195 19.94 -5.58 -7.21
CA THR A 195 19.59 -6.84 -6.51
C THR A 195 18.40 -6.60 -5.59
N ILE A 196 17.50 -7.56 -5.48
CA ILE A 196 16.42 -7.57 -4.49
C ILE A 196 16.16 -8.99 -3.99
N SER A 197 15.94 -9.16 -2.69
CA SER A 197 15.56 -10.45 -2.12
C SER A 197 14.07 -10.71 -2.29
N CYS A 198 13.69 -11.99 -2.37
CA CYS A 198 12.30 -12.45 -2.33
C CYS A 198 11.99 -12.97 -0.93
N THR A 199 10.89 -12.53 -0.32
CA THR A 199 10.49 -12.99 1.03
C THR A 199 10.10 -14.46 1.07
N MET A 200 9.93 -15.11 -0.09
CA MET A 200 9.64 -16.54 -0.18
C MET A 200 10.69 -17.25 -1.05
N PRO A 201 11.79 -17.72 -0.45
CA PRO A 201 12.90 -18.39 -1.14
C PRO A 201 12.49 -19.52 -2.07
N ALA A 202 11.49 -20.31 -1.67
CA ALA A 202 11.01 -21.46 -2.44
C ALA A 202 10.50 -21.09 -3.85
N VAL A 203 10.12 -19.83 -4.09
CA VAL A 203 9.65 -19.35 -5.40
C VAL A 203 10.78 -19.25 -6.42
N VAL A 204 12.00 -18.93 -5.97
CA VAL A 204 13.16 -18.65 -6.84
C VAL A 204 13.52 -19.85 -7.73
N THR A 205 13.27 -21.07 -7.25
CA THR A 205 13.55 -22.32 -7.98
C THR A 205 12.36 -22.82 -8.80
N GLN A 206 11.20 -22.15 -8.74
CA GLN A 206 9.95 -22.60 -9.39
C GLN A 206 9.58 -21.78 -10.62
N VAL A 207 10.31 -20.70 -10.87
CA VAL A 207 10.15 -19.86 -12.06
C VAL A 207 10.97 -20.41 -13.24
N LYS A 208 10.61 -20.01 -14.46
CA LYS A 208 11.33 -20.39 -15.68
C LYS A 208 11.72 -19.16 -16.50
N ALA A 209 12.81 -19.30 -17.24
CA ALA A 209 13.19 -18.30 -18.24
C ALA A 209 12.06 -18.14 -19.28
N GLY A 210 11.77 -16.89 -19.65
CA GLY A 210 10.68 -16.48 -20.53
C GLY A 210 9.37 -16.15 -19.81
N GLU A 211 9.22 -16.48 -18.52
CA GLU A 211 8.01 -16.16 -17.75
C GLU A 211 7.94 -14.68 -17.36
N SER A 212 6.72 -14.16 -17.25
CA SER A 212 6.47 -12.78 -16.84
C SER A 212 6.58 -12.62 -15.32
N ILE A 213 7.10 -11.47 -14.88
CA ILE A 213 7.14 -11.08 -13.47
C ILE A 213 6.71 -9.63 -13.31
N TRP A 214 5.96 -9.34 -12.25
CA TRP A 214 5.48 -8.01 -11.93
C TRP A 214 5.77 -7.65 -10.48
N PHE A 215 6.09 -6.38 -10.24
CA PHE A 215 6.33 -5.83 -8.92
C PHE A 215 5.39 -4.64 -8.63
N ASP A 216 5.09 -4.43 -7.35
CA ASP A 216 4.34 -3.27 -6.82
C ASP A 216 2.99 -3.06 -7.53
N ASP A 217 2.13 -4.09 -7.50
CA ASP A 217 0.78 -4.08 -8.08
C ASP A 217 0.80 -3.85 -9.61
N GLY A 218 1.76 -4.48 -10.30
CA GLY A 218 1.90 -4.37 -11.75
C GLY A 218 2.52 -3.05 -12.25
N LYS A 219 3.01 -2.18 -11.37
CA LYS A 219 3.64 -0.89 -11.77
C LYS A 219 5.01 -1.06 -12.42
N ILE A 220 5.67 -2.20 -12.18
CA ILE A 220 6.96 -2.54 -12.77
C ILE A 220 6.84 -3.97 -13.29
N GLY A 221 7.22 -4.20 -14.54
CA GLY A 221 7.08 -5.49 -15.20
C GLY A 221 8.32 -5.88 -15.97
N GLY A 222 8.59 -7.18 -16.02
CA GLY A 222 9.74 -7.73 -16.72
C GLY A 222 9.53 -9.18 -17.14
N VAL A 223 10.58 -9.72 -17.77
CA VAL A 223 10.65 -11.12 -18.17
C VAL A 223 11.87 -11.74 -17.51
N ILE A 224 11.71 -12.97 -17.04
CA ILE A 224 12.80 -13.73 -16.44
C ILE A 224 13.73 -14.18 -17.57
N GLU A 225 14.96 -13.67 -17.62
CA GLU A 225 15.94 -14.02 -18.66
C GLU A 225 16.67 -15.31 -18.34
N LYS A 226 17.03 -15.52 -17.07
CA LYS A 226 17.87 -16.64 -16.65
C LYS A 226 17.52 -17.05 -15.22
N VAL A 227 17.48 -18.35 -14.96
CA VAL A 227 17.25 -18.92 -13.63
C VAL A 227 18.47 -19.70 -13.19
N GLU A 228 18.87 -19.50 -11.94
CA GLU A 228 19.97 -20.18 -11.25
C GLU A 228 19.45 -20.73 -9.90
N PRO A 229 20.20 -21.59 -9.19
CA PRO A 229 19.69 -22.27 -7.99
C PRO A 229 19.23 -21.33 -6.86
N GLU A 230 19.89 -20.19 -6.68
CA GLU A 230 19.64 -19.25 -5.57
C GLU A 230 19.12 -17.88 -6.04
N HIS A 231 19.02 -17.65 -7.35
CA HIS A 231 18.55 -16.39 -7.90
C HIS A 231 18.09 -16.53 -9.35
N PHE A 232 17.36 -15.53 -9.82
CA PHE A 232 17.05 -15.38 -11.24
C PHE A 232 17.20 -13.93 -11.68
N TRP A 233 17.36 -13.75 -12.98
CA TRP A 233 17.59 -12.46 -13.61
C TRP A 233 16.33 -12.00 -14.33
N VAL A 234 15.96 -10.75 -14.11
CA VAL A 234 14.77 -10.12 -14.70
C VAL A 234 15.20 -8.96 -15.57
N ARG A 235 14.77 -8.97 -16.83
CA ARG A 235 14.83 -7.79 -17.70
C ARG A 235 13.57 -6.97 -17.54
N ILE A 236 13.72 -5.70 -17.18
CA ILE A 236 12.58 -4.80 -17.03
C ILE A 236 12.10 -4.34 -18.40
N HIS A 237 10.83 -4.59 -18.72
CA HIS A 237 10.21 -4.11 -19.96
C HIS A 237 9.18 -3.00 -19.72
N HIS A 238 8.63 -2.92 -18.50
CA HIS A 238 7.63 -1.95 -18.10
C HIS A 238 8.09 -1.16 -16.88
N ALA A 239 8.33 0.13 -17.07
CA ALA A 239 8.60 1.12 -16.03
C ALA A 239 8.18 2.51 -16.53
N ARG A 240 8.10 3.49 -15.63
CA ARG A 240 7.85 4.89 -16.03
C ARG A 240 9.04 5.44 -16.84
N PRO A 241 8.83 6.41 -17.75
CA PRO A 241 9.90 7.01 -18.54
C PRO A 241 11.07 7.54 -17.71
N GLU A 242 10.78 8.14 -16.54
CA GLU A 242 11.79 8.69 -15.63
C GLU A 242 12.42 7.62 -14.69
N GLY A 243 11.96 6.38 -14.78
CA GLY A 243 12.24 5.29 -13.85
C GLY A 243 11.13 5.09 -12.81
N SER A 244 10.91 3.83 -12.46
CA SER A 244 9.98 3.41 -11.41
C SER A 244 10.73 3.12 -10.11
N LYS A 245 10.10 3.45 -8.98
CA LYS A 245 10.67 3.27 -7.63
C LYS A 245 10.10 2.02 -7.00
N LEU A 246 10.88 0.95 -6.92
CA LEU A 246 10.56 -0.24 -6.15
C LEU A 246 11.01 -0.05 -4.69
N ARG A 247 10.16 -0.47 -3.76
CA ARG A 247 10.36 -0.34 -2.30
C ARG A 247 10.41 -1.72 -1.65
N SER A 248 10.75 -1.77 -0.36
CA SER A 248 10.63 -2.98 0.44
C SER A 248 9.18 -3.44 0.58
N ALA A 249 8.98 -4.74 0.81
CA ALA A 249 7.69 -5.36 1.08
C ALA A 249 6.63 -5.16 -0.03
N LYS A 250 7.04 -4.89 -1.26
CA LYS A 250 6.14 -4.76 -2.41
C LYS A 250 5.79 -6.13 -2.98
N GLY A 251 4.54 -6.31 -3.42
CA GLY A 251 4.08 -7.57 -3.98
C GLY A 251 4.87 -7.97 -5.22
N ILE A 252 5.11 -9.27 -5.37
CA ILE A 252 5.65 -9.90 -6.57
C ILE A 252 4.57 -10.84 -7.13
N ASN A 253 4.23 -10.67 -8.40
CA ASN A 253 3.29 -11.52 -9.11
C ASN A 253 4.03 -12.30 -10.20
N LEU A 254 3.70 -13.58 -10.36
CA LEU A 254 4.37 -14.53 -11.25
C LEU A 254 3.29 -15.31 -12.02
N PRO A 255 2.60 -14.66 -12.99
CA PRO A 255 1.35 -15.17 -13.53
C PRO A 255 1.49 -16.46 -14.34
N ASP A 256 2.69 -16.71 -14.86
CA ASP A 256 2.98 -17.86 -15.72
C ASP A 256 3.60 -19.03 -14.94
N SER A 257 4.13 -18.78 -13.73
CA SER A 257 4.85 -19.77 -12.94
C SER A 257 3.90 -20.73 -12.22
N GLN A 258 4.21 -22.03 -12.25
CA GLN A 258 3.45 -23.04 -11.53
C GLN A 258 3.96 -23.18 -10.09
N LEU A 259 3.51 -22.27 -9.23
CA LEU A 259 3.98 -22.23 -7.85
C LEU A 259 3.30 -23.30 -6.98
N ASN A 260 4.11 -24.06 -6.27
CA ASN A 260 3.74 -25.00 -5.22
C ASN A 260 3.98 -24.34 -3.85
N ILE A 261 3.05 -23.49 -3.45
CA ILE A 261 3.08 -22.79 -2.17
C ILE A 261 1.85 -23.21 -1.36
N ALA A 262 2.02 -23.38 -0.04
CA ALA A 262 0.90 -23.65 0.86
C ALA A 262 -0.08 -22.47 0.88
N ALA A 263 -1.37 -22.76 0.65
CA ALA A 263 -2.41 -21.73 0.61
C ALA A 263 -2.72 -21.11 1.99
N LEU A 264 -2.40 -21.81 3.08
CA LEU A 264 -2.42 -21.27 4.43
C LEU A 264 -1.00 -21.22 4.97
N THR A 265 -0.53 -20.03 5.33
CA THR A 265 0.78 -19.83 5.95
C THR A 265 0.76 -20.25 7.42
N GLY A 266 1.95 -20.39 8.02
CA GLY A 266 2.04 -20.62 9.47
C GLY A 266 1.43 -19.48 10.30
N GLU A 267 1.43 -18.25 9.78
CA GLU A 267 0.75 -17.11 10.41
C GLU A 267 -0.77 -17.23 10.29
N ASP A 268 -1.28 -17.63 9.12
CA ASP A 268 -2.72 -17.86 8.92
C ASP A 268 -3.25 -18.92 9.90
N LEU A 269 -2.53 -20.03 10.06
CA LEU A 269 -2.91 -21.10 11.00
C LEU A 269 -2.96 -20.62 12.45
N ARG A 270 -2.03 -19.74 12.86
CA ARG A 270 -2.04 -19.13 14.21
C ARG A 270 -3.18 -18.14 14.38
N ASN A 271 -3.51 -17.38 13.34
CA ASN A 271 -4.59 -16.40 13.37
C ASN A 271 -5.97 -17.06 13.30
N LEU A 272 -6.06 -18.27 12.74
CA LEU A 272 -7.33 -18.94 12.50
C LEU A 272 -8.11 -19.22 13.79
N SER A 273 -7.45 -19.48 14.92
CA SER A 273 -8.11 -19.66 16.22
C SER A 273 -8.86 -18.39 16.66
N PHE A 274 -8.20 -17.23 16.57
CA PHE A 274 -8.80 -15.93 16.86
C PHE A 274 -9.96 -15.63 15.89
N ILE A 275 -9.75 -15.91 14.60
CA ILE A 275 -10.77 -15.70 13.56
C ILE A 275 -12.00 -16.58 13.81
N ALA A 276 -11.80 -17.85 14.16
CA ALA A 276 -12.88 -18.79 14.44
C ALA A 276 -13.77 -18.35 15.62
N GLU A 277 -13.20 -17.66 16.61
CA GLU A 277 -13.93 -17.15 17.76
C GLU A 277 -14.68 -15.84 17.49
N HIS A 278 -14.10 -14.96 16.65
CA HIS A 278 -14.54 -13.56 16.59
C HIS A 278 -15.11 -13.11 15.24
N ALA A 279 -14.85 -13.84 14.16
CA ALA A 279 -15.34 -13.48 12.84
C ALA A 279 -16.77 -13.97 12.61
N ASP A 280 -17.56 -13.19 11.87
CA ASP A 280 -18.83 -13.63 11.29
C ASP A 280 -18.61 -14.34 9.95
N VAL A 281 -17.47 -14.08 9.28
CA VAL A 281 -17.05 -14.70 8.01
C VAL A 281 -15.51 -14.74 7.95
N VAL A 282 -14.93 -15.86 7.50
CA VAL A 282 -13.50 -15.96 7.18
C VAL A 282 -13.27 -15.90 5.68
N GLU A 283 -12.28 -15.10 5.25
CA GLU A 283 -11.90 -14.97 3.84
C GLU A 283 -10.53 -15.62 3.60
N MET A 284 -10.43 -16.38 2.52
CA MET A 284 -9.22 -17.10 2.13
C MET A 284 -8.54 -16.40 0.96
N SER A 285 -7.43 -15.72 1.23
CA SER A 285 -6.56 -15.16 0.18
C SER A 285 -5.90 -16.25 -0.67
N PHE A 286 -5.62 -15.93 -1.94
CA PHE A 286 -4.97 -16.77 -2.94
C PHE A 286 -5.54 -18.19 -3.04
N ALA A 287 -6.87 -18.30 -3.02
CA ALA A 287 -7.53 -19.58 -3.22
C ALA A 287 -7.27 -20.05 -4.68
N ASN A 288 -6.54 -21.16 -4.85
CA ASN A 288 -6.04 -21.60 -6.16
C ASN A 288 -6.53 -22.98 -6.58
N SER A 289 -7.00 -23.81 -5.64
CA SER A 289 -7.31 -25.21 -5.90
C SER A 289 -8.35 -25.78 -4.94
N VAL A 290 -8.90 -26.95 -5.31
CA VAL A 290 -9.82 -27.72 -4.45
C VAL A 290 -9.16 -28.12 -3.13
N THR A 291 -7.88 -28.46 -3.16
CA THR A 291 -7.11 -28.84 -1.97
C THR A 291 -6.98 -27.68 -0.99
N ASP A 292 -6.88 -26.44 -1.47
CA ASP A 292 -6.81 -25.25 -0.62
C ASP A 292 -8.12 -25.07 0.16
N VAL A 293 -9.26 -25.20 -0.52
CA VAL A 293 -10.59 -25.13 0.11
C VAL A 293 -10.76 -26.22 1.15
N GLN A 294 -10.36 -27.46 0.83
CA GLN A 294 -10.43 -28.59 1.77
C GLN A 294 -9.54 -28.37 2.99
N LEU A 295 -8.34 -27.82 2.80
CA LEU A 295 -7.42 -27.51 3.89
C LEU A 295 -8.04 -26.51 4.88
N LEU A 296 -8.62 -25.41 4.39
CA LEU A 296 -9.33 -24.45 5.25
C LEU A 296 -10.48 -25.11 6.02
N GLN A 297 -11.32 -25.87 5.33
CA GLN A 297 -12.45 -26.58 5.93
C GLN A 297 -11.99 -27.56 7.03
N GLU A 298 -10.88 -28.26 6.82
CA GLU A 298 -10.29 -29.15 7.82
C GLU A 298 -9.78 -28.37 9.04
N GLN A 299 -9.09 -27.25 8.85
CA GLN A 299 -8.62 -26.45 9.97
C GLN A 299 -9.78 -25.85 10.77
N LEU A 300 -10.84 -25.38 10.12
CA LEU A 300 -12.04 -24.88 10.81
C LEU A 300 -12.75 -25.98 11.61
N LYS A 301 -12.84 -27.21 11.07
CA LYS A 301 -13.36 -28.38 11.81
C LYS A 301 -12.55 -28.67 13.07
N ARG A 302 -11.21 -28.62 13.00
CA ARG A 302 -10.34 -28.83 14.16
C ARG A 302 -10.57 -27.78 15.26
N LEU A 303 -11.09 -26.61 14.89
CA LEU A 303 -11.45 -25.53 15.81
C LEU A 303 -12.93 -25.55 16.23
N ASN A 304 -13.71 -26.55 15.82
CA ASN A 304 -15.17 -26.63 16.02
C ASN A 304 -15.94 -25.42 15.44
N ALA A 305 -15.46 -24.89 14.32
CA ALA A 305 -16.01 -23.73 13.63
C ALA A 305 -16.69 -24.10 12.30
N GLU A 306 -17.36 -25.26 12.24
CA GLU A 306 -17.98 -25.76 10.99
C GLU A 306 -19.10 -24.89 10.44
N THR A 307 -19.65 -23.99 11.25
CA THR A 307 -20.72 -23.06 10.87
C THR A 307 -20.20 -21.73 10.36
N LEU A 308 -18.90 -21.43 10.52
CA LEU A 308 -18.32 -20.16 10.09
C LEU A 308 -18.32 -20.08 8.55
N PRO A 309 -19.03 -19.11 7.94
CA PRO A 309 -19.02 -18.93 6.49
C PRO A 309 -17.62 -18.67 5.95
N ILE A 310 -17.34 -19.22 4.77
CA ILE A 310 -16.06 -19.05 4.07
C ILE A 310 -16.22 -18.20 2.81
N VAL A 311 -15.28 -17.31 2.53
CA VAL A 311 -15.20 -16.58 1.25
C VAL A 311 -13.91 -16.94 0.54
N LEU A 312 -14.00 -17.37 -0.71
CA LEU A 312 -12.82 -17.65 -1.54
C LEU A 312 -12.42 -16.39 -2.30
N LYS A 313 -11.22 -15.87 -2.07
CA LYS A 313 -10.72 -14.71 -2.80
C LYS A 313 -10.02 -15.18 -4.07
N VAL A 314 -10.57 -14.78 -5.21
CA VAL A 314 -10.00 -15.07 -6.54
C VAL A 314 -9.05 -13.93 -6.89
N GLU A 315 -7.76 -14.19 -6.69
CA GLU A 315 -6.66 -13.21 -6.83
C GLU A 315 -5.70 -13.56 -7.98
N THR A 316 -5.78 -14.78 -8.52
CA THR A 316 -4.82 -15.31 -9.51
C THR A 316 -5.52 -15.91 -10.72
N ARG A 317 -4.79 -16.05 -11.83
CA ARG A 317 -5.26 -16.76 -13.03
C ARG A 317 -5.66 -18.21 -12.70
N LYS A 318 -4.81 -18.91 -11.93
CA LYS A 318 -5.06 -20.29 -11.51
C LYS A 318 -6.31 -20.43 -10.63
N GLY A 319 -6.55 -19.49 -9.72
CA GLY A 319 -7.76 -19.45 -8.90
C GLY A 319 -9.02 -19.25 -9.74
N PHE A 320 -8.96 -18.39 -10.76
CA PHE A 320 -10.04 -18.21 -11.71
C PHE A 320 -10.32 -19.47 -12.54
N GLU A 321 -9.29 -20.08 -13.14
CA GLU A 321 -9.44 -21.29 -13.96
C GLU A 321 -10.00 -22.49 -13.17
N ASN A 322 -9.64 -22.59 -11.89
CA ASN A 322 -10.13 -23.65 -11.00
C ASN A 322 -11.43 -23.29 -10.26
N LEU A 323 -11.95 -22.07 -10.42
CA LEU A 323 -13.10 -21.58 -9.66
C LEU A 323 -14.30 -22.51 -9.71
N PRO A 324 -14.74 -23.08 -10.87
CA PRO A 324 -15.89 -23.97 -10.88
C PRO A 324 -15.73 -25.20 -9.95
N ARG A 325 -14.53 -25.78 -9.90
CA ARG A 325 -14.24 -26.95 -9.06
C ARG A 325 -14.12 -26.57 -7.59
N MET A 326 -13.48 -25.45 -7.31
CA MET A 326 -13.37 -24.89 -5.96
C MET A 326 -14.74 -24.55 -5.39
N LEU A 327 -15.61 -23.96 -6.21
CA LEU A 327 -16.97 -23.57 -5.85
C LEU A 327 -17.81 -24.80 -5.47
N LEU A 328 -17.80 -25.86 -6.28
CA LEU A 328 -18.49 -27.12 -5.96
C LEU A 328 -18.02 -27.72 -4.62
N THR A 329 -16.74 -27.55 -4.30
CA THR A 329 -16.17 -27.99 -3.01
C THR A 329 -16.61 -27.08 -1.86
N ALA A 330 -16.58 -25.76 -2.06
CA ALA A 330 -16.99 -24.77 -1.07
C ALA A 330 -18.49 -24.85 -0.75
N MET A 331 -19.33 -25.18 -1.74
CA MET A 331 -20.77 -25.37 -1.58
C MET A 331 -21.14 -26.58 -0.70
N ARG A 332 -20.19 -27.45 -0.37
CA ARG A 332 -20.37 -28.51 0.63
C ARG A 332 -20.25 -27.98 2.06
N TRP A 333 -19.78 -26.74 2.23
CA TRP A 333 -19.77 -26.01 3.49
C TRP A 333 -21.10 -25.28 3.70
N PRO A 334 -21.58 -25.06 4.95
CA PRO A 334 -22.91 -24.50 5.18
C PRO A 334 -23.18 -23.16 4.49
N CYS A 335 -22.18 -22.28 4.48
CA CYS A 335 -22.24 -20.97 3.84
C CYS A 335 -20.92 -20.66 3.14
N CYS A 336 -20.97 -20.31 1.85
CA CYS A 336 -19.80 -19.87 1.11
C CYS A 336 -20.08 -18.62 0.26
N GLY A 337 -19.01 -17.89 -0.07
CA GLY A 337 -19.01 -16.74 -0.97
C GLY A 337 -17.74 -16.69 -1.81
N VAL A 338 -17.71 -15.80 -2.79
CA VAL A 338 -16.54 -15.55 -3.63
C VAL A 338 -16.24 -14.06 -3.63
N MET A 339 -14.96 -13.68 -3.56
CA MET A 339 -14.53 -12.30 -3.73
C MET A 339 -13.74 -12.16 -5.02
N ILE A 340 -14.10 -11.18 -5.85
CA ILE A 340 -13.32 -10.77 -7.02
C ILE A 340 -12.28 -9.75 -6.53
N ALA A 341 -11.08 -10.22 -6.25
CA ALA A 341 -9.99 -9.39 -5.74
C ALA A 341 -9.17 -8.83 -6.91
N ARG A 342 -9.73 -7.80 -7.54
CA ARG A 342 -9.28 -7.27 -8.84
C ARG A 342 -7.86 -6.70 -8.86
N GLY A 343 -7.35 -6.22 -7.73
CA GLY A 343 -5.99 -5.67 -7.62
C GLY A 343 -4.93 -6.67 -8.08
N ASP A 344 -4.84 -7.82 -7.40
CA ASP A 344 -3.92 -8.90 -7.77
C ASP A 344 -4.36 -9.59 -9.08
N LEU A 345 -5.66 -9.81 -9.25
CA LEU A 345 -6.20 -10.52 -10.43
C LEU A 345 -5.92 -9.78 -11.74
N ALA A 346 -5.90 -8.44 -11.73
CA ALA A 346 -5.56 -7.62 -12.90
C ALA A 346 -4.09 -7.80 -13.32
N VAL A 347 -3.19 -7.97 -12.35
CA VAL A 347 -1.77 -8.21 -12.62
C VAL A 347 -1.57 -9.62 -13.18
N GLU A 348 -2.32 -10.60 -12.65
CA GLU A 348 -2.23 -12.01 -13.03
C GLU A 348 -2.88 -12.34 -14.38
N CYS A 349 -4.04 -11.77 -14.68
CA CYS A 349 -4.76 -12.00 -15.93
C CYS A 349 -4.43 -10.98 -17.02
N GLY A 350 -3.82 -9.86 -16.66
CA GLY A 350 -3.66 -8.68 -17.51
C GLY A 350 -4.90 -7.79 -17.49
N TYR A 351 -4.68 -6.47 -17.64
CA TYR A 351 -5.75 -5.47 -17.57
C TYR A 351 -6.85 -5.66 -18.62
N GLU A 352 -6.49 -6.11 -19.82
CA GLU A 352 -7.45 -6.33 -20.92
C GLU A 352 -8.43 -7.45 -20.60
N ARG A 353 -7.94 -8.55 -20.00
CA ARG A 353 -8.77 -9.72 -19.65
C ARG A 353 -9.54 -9.54 -18.35
N LEU A 354 -9.16 -8.60 -17.48
CA LEU A 354 -9.84 -8.40 -16.20
C LEU A 354 -11.36 -8.18 -16.38
N ALA A 355 -11.75 -7.43 -17.41
CA ALA A 355 -13.17 -7.16 -17.70
C ALA A 355 -13.95 -8.42 -18.10
N GLU A 356 -13.33 -9.37 -18.78
CA GLU A 356 -13.92 -10.67 -19.12
C GLU A 356 -13.98 -11.57 -17.87
N VAL A 357 -12.86 -11.70 -17.16
CA VAL A 357 -12.71 -12.56 -15.99
C VAL A 357 -13.73 -12.22 -14.90
N GLN A 358 -13.93 -10.93 -14.60
CA GLN A 358 -14.92 -10.52 -13.60
C GLN A 358 -16.36 -10.90 -14.01
N GLU A 359 -16.68 -10.86 -15.32
CA GLU A 359 -18.00 -11.23 -15.84
C GLU A 359 -18.25 -12.73 -15.75
N GLU A 360 -17.22 -13.53 -16.03
CA GLU A 360 -17.28 -14.98 -15.87
C GLU A 360 -17.44 -15.39 -14.42
N ILE A 361 -16.71 -14.75 -13.48
CA ILE A 361 -16.87 -15.03 -12.04
C ILE A 361 -18.30 -14.70 -11.59
N LEU A 362 -18.81 -13.51 -11.94
CA LEU A 362 -20.21 -13.15 -11.66
C LEU A 362 -21.19 -14.18 -12.26
N SER A 363 -20.92 -14.66 -13.47
CA SER A 363 -21.77 -15.65 -14.17
C SER A 363 -21.86 -16.96 -13.43
N VAL A 364 -20.71 -17.54 -13.10
CA VAL A 364 -20.61 -18.86 -12.46
C VAL A 364 -21.19 -18.79 -11.04
N CYS A 365 -20.89 -17.74 -10.28
CA CYS A 365 -21.43 -17.55 -8.94
C CYS A 365 -22.94 -17.32 -8.94
N GLU A 366 -23.48 -16.53 -9.89
CA GLU A 366 -24.94 -16.37 -10.01
C GLU A 366 -25.63 -17.70 -10.34
N ALA A 367 -25.08 -18.49 -11.26
CA ALA A 367 -25.61 -19.81 -11.60
C ALA A 367 -25.56 -20.79 -10.41
N ALA A 368 -24.53 -20.70 -9.58
CA ALA A 368 -24.38 -21.50 -8.37
C ALA A 368 -25.16 -20.96 -7.16
N HIS A 369 -25.82 -19.80 -7.28
CA HIS A 369 -26.46 -19.10 -6.16
C HIS A 369 -25.49 -18.75 -5.01
N VAL A 370 -24.22 -18.50 -5.33
CA VAL A 370 -23.18 -18.11 -4.36
C VAL A 370 -22.97 -16.60 -4.42
N PRO A 371 -23.00 -15.87 -3.28
CA PRO A 371 -22.81 -14.42 -3.25
C PRO A 371 -21.39 -14.03 -3.66
N VAL A 372 -21.29 -12.90 -4.35
CA VAL A 372 -20.04 -12.30 -4.81
C VAL A 372 -19.77 -10.99 -4.06
N ILE A 373 -18.52 -10.80 -3.66
CA ILE A 373 -17.98 -9.54 -3.16
C ILE A 373 -17.13 -8.90 -4.26
N TRP A 374 -17.52 -7.70 -4.68
CA TRP A 374 -16.77 -6.89 -5.64
C TRP A 374 -15.72 -6.06 -4.89
N ALA A 375 -14.44 -6.41 -5.05
CA ALA A 375 -13.40 -5.89 -4.20
C ALA A 375 -12.26 -5.19 -4.94
N THR A 376 -11.50 -4.42 -4.15
CA THR A 376 -10.31 -3.63 -4.49
C THR A 376 -10.59 -2.49 -5.48
N GLN A 377 -9.92 -1.34 -5.31
CA GLN A 377 -9.95 -0.19 -6.22
C GLN A 377 -11.33 0.47 -6.49
N VAL A 378 -12.40 0.10 -5.76
CA VAL A 378 -13.67 0.81 -5.81
C VAL A 378 -13.53 2.14 -5.07
N LEU A 379 -13.76 3.26 -5.76
CA LEU A 379 -13.67 4.62 -5.20
C LEU A 379 -12.34 4.90 -4.45
N GLU A 380 -11.24 4.31 -4.90
CA GLU A 380 -9.90 4.39 -4.27
C GLU A 380 -9.37 5.83 -4.12
N ASN A 381 -9.46 6.65 -5.18
CA ASN A 381 -9.07 8.05 -5.15
C ASN A 381 -9.99 8.87 -4.24
N LEU A 382 -11.28 8.55 -4.19
CA LEU A 382 -12.18 9.23 -3.25
C LEU A 382 -11.74 8.92 -1.82
N ALA A 383 -11.60 7.64 -1.45
CA ALA A 383 -11.14 7.26 -0.12
C ALA A 383 -9.77 7.87 0.24
N ARG A 384 -8.85 8.00 -0.73
CA ARG A 384 -7.48 8.49 -0.48
C ARG A 384 -7.28 10.00 -0.59
N LYS A 385 -7.99 10.67 -1.48
CA LYS A 385 -7.76 12.08 -1.89
C LYS A 385 -9.01 12.96 -1.79
N GLY A 386 -10.16 12.39 -1.45
CA GLY A 386 -11.43 13.12 -1.33
C GLY A 386 -12.12 13.41 -2.66
N VAL A 387 -11.55 12.97 -3.79
CA VAL A 387 -12.09 13.27 -5.13
C VAL A 387 -12.10 12.00 -5.99
N PRO A 388 -13.27 11.51 -6.44
CA PRO A 388 -13.36 10.37 -7.33
C PRO A 388 -13.06 10.76 -8.78
N SER A 389 -12.53 9.81 -9.55
CA SER A 389 -12.51 9.91 -11.01
C SER A 389 -13.83 9.43 -11.63
N ARG A 390 -14.09 9.81 -12.88
CA ARG A 390 -15.27 9.33 -13.63
C ARG A 390 -15.27 7.81 -13.84
N ALA A 391 -14.07 7.23 -13.98
CA ALA A 391 -13.90 5.79 -14.11
C ALA A 391 -14.33 5.07 -12.83
N GLU A 392 -13.99 5.59 -11.65
CA GLU A 392 -14.37 4.99 -10.36
C GLU A 392 -15.88 5.06 -10.08
N ILE A 393 -16.55 6.12 -10.53
CA ILE A 393 -18.02 6.18 -10.45
C ILE A 393 -18.64 5.11 -11.35
N SER A 394 -18.13 4.94 -12.57
CA SER A 394 -18.59 3.91 -13.50
C SER A 394 -18.35 2.51 -12.94
N ASP A 395 -17.20 2.30 -12.28
CA ASP A 395 -16.88 1.06 -11.61
C ASP A 395 -17.81 0.76 -10.43
N ALA A 396 -18.10 1.74 -9.57
CA ALA A 396 -19.05 1.59 -8.48
C ALA A 396 -20.47 1.26 -8.97
N VAL A 397 -20.87 1.81 -10.13
CA VAL A 397 -22.13 1.45 -10.79
C VAL A 397 -22.12 -0.01 -11.24
N MET A 398 -21.01 -0.50 -11.81
CA MET A 398 -20.88 -1.90 -12.20
C MET A 398 -20.83 -2.86 -11.01
N ALA A 399 -20.24 -2.43 -9.89
CA ALA A 399 -20.15 -3.20 -8.66
C ALA A 399 -21.53 -3.56 -8.06
N HIS A 400 -22.59 -2.79 -8.38
CA HIS A 400 -23.99 -3.07 -8.02
C HIS A 400 -24.49 -4.45 -8.47
N ARG A 401 -23.78 -5.09 -9.40
CA ARG A 401 -24.10 -6.44 -9.90
C ARG A 401 -23.77 -7.54 -8.89
N ALA A 402 -22.90 -7.26 -7.92
CA ALA A 402 -22.49 -8.17 -6.86
C ALA A 402 -23.38 -7.99 -5.61
N GLU A 403 -23.36 -8.98 -4.71
CA GLU A 403 -24.11 -8.92 -3.44
C GLU A 403 -23.47 -7.96 -2.42
N CYS A 404 -22.16 -7.74 -2.51
CA CYS A 404 -21.41 -6.83 -1.64
C CYS A 404 -20.34 -6.09 -2.44
N VAL A 405 -19.99 -4.88 -1.99
CA VAL A 405 -18.91 -4.07 -2.55
C VAL A 405 -17.96 -3.68 -1.42
N MET A 406 -16.67 -3.94 -1.61
CA MET A 406 -15.63 -3.65 -0.63
C MET A 406 -14.91 -2.35 -0.96
N LEU A 407 -14.71 -1.50 0.05
CA LEU A 407 -13.88 -0.29 -0.01
C LEU A 407 -12.55 -0.49 0.73
N ASN A 408 -11.49 0.14 0.24
CA ASN A 408 -10.19 0.21 0.90
C ASN A 408 -10.12 1.38 1.89
N LYS A 409 -9.08 1.39 2.73
CA LYS A 409 -8.85 2.46 3.72
C LYS A 409 -8.48 3.80 3.09
N GLY A 410 -8.80 4.89 3.79
CA GLY A 410 -8.29 6.21 3.50
C GLY A 410 -8.88 7.29 4.41
N PRO A 411 -8.31 8.51 4.43
CA PRO A 411 -8.79 9.60 5.29
C PRO A 411 -10.23 10.05 4.97
N HIS A 412 -10.69 9.78 3.74
CA HIS A 412 -12.01 10.15 3.22
C HIS A 412 -12.96 8.94 3.15
N ILE A 413 -12.76 7.92 4.00
CA ILE A 413 -13.49 6.66 3.91
C ILE A 413 -14.99 6.82 4.21
N THR A 414 -15.36 7.71 5.12
CA THR A 414 -16.77 8.00 5.42
C THR A 414 -17.49 8.57 4.20
N GLU A 415 -16.87 9.52 3.50
CA GLU A 415 -17.40 10.10 2.26
C GLU A 415 -17.48 9.07 1.14
N ALA A 416 -16.50 8.15 1.06
CA ALA A 416 -16.52 7.05 0.10
C ALA A 416 -17.67 6.06 0.37
N VAL A 417 -17.93 5.73 1.65
CA VAL A 417 -19.06 4.88 2.05
C VAL A 417 -20.40 5.52 1.69
N GLU A 418 -20.57 6.81 2.01
CA GLU A 418 -21.80 7.56 1.67
C GLU A 418 -22.00 7.66 0.16
N ALA A 419 -20.94 7.94 -0.61
CA ALA A 419 -21.01 8.00 -2.06
C ALA A 419 -21.41 6.64 -2.66
N LEU A 420 -20.80 5.55 -2.18
CA LEU A 420 -21.13 4.20 -2.63
C LEU A 420 -22.57 3.84 -2.33
N ASP A 421 -23.05 4.04 -1.09
CA ASP A 421 -24.44 3.78 -0.70
C ASP A 421 -25.43 4.53 -1.59
N ASN A 422 -25.17 5.81 -1.87
CA ASN A 422 -25.98 6.63 -2.75
C ASN A 422 -26.01 6.11 -4.19
N ILE A 423 -24.86 5.69 -4.74
CA ILE A 423 -24.76 5.13 -6.09
C ILE A 423 -25.56 3.83 -6.17
N LEU A 424 -25.33 2.90 -5.23
CA LEU A 424 -25.99 1.59 -5.22
C LEU A 424 -27.52 1.72 -5.07
N LYS A 425 -28.00 2.54 -4.14
CA LYS A 425 -29.45 2.81 -3.96
C LYS A 425 -30.11 3.36 -5.23
N ARG A 426 -29.43 4.23 -5.97
CA ARG A 426 -29.95 4.74 -7.25
C ARG A 426 -30.00 3.64 -8.30
N MET A 427 -28.95 2.83 -8.39
CA MET A 427 -28.83 1.75 -9.37
C MET A 427 -29.78 0.58 -9.14
N GLN A 428 -30.23 0.34 -7.91
CA GLN A 428 -31.24 -0.68 -7.57
C GLN A 428 -32.49 -0.63 -8.46
N SER A 429 -32.89 0.57 -8.91
CA SER A 429 -34.07 0.76 -9.76
C SER A 429 -33.81 0.62 -11.27
N HIS A 430 -32.54 0.61 -11.67
CA HIS A 430 -32.13 0.52 -13.07
C HIS A 430 -31.61 -0.88 -13.42
N GLN A 431 -31.17 -1.65 -12.42
CA GLN A 431 -30.50 -2.90 -12.66
C GLN A 431 -30.71 -3.87 -11.48
N ARG A 432 -31.02 -5.13 -11.81
CA ARG A 432 -31.05 -6.24 -10.86
C ARG A 432 -30.00 -7.26 -11.27
N LYS A 433 -28.93 -7.38 -10.48
CA LYS A 433 -27.73 -8.13 -10.86
C LYS A 433 -27.30 -7.75 -12.27
N ARG A 434 -27.25 -8.70 -13.20
CA ARG A 434 -26.82 -8.47 -14.58
C ARG A 434 -27.96 -8.06 -15.53
N ARG A 435 -29.20 -7.97 -15.05
CA ARG A 435 -30.37 -7.68 -15.88
C ARG A 435 -30.72 -6.19 -15.79
N PRO A 436 -30.72 -5.45 -16.92
CA PRO A 436 -31.24 -4.09 -16.94
C PRO A 436 -32.75 -4.11 -16.69
N MET A 437 -33.23 -3.11 -15.96
CA MET A 437 -34.66 -2.90 -15.71
C MET A 437 -35.13 -1.70 -16.52
N LEU A 438 -36.26 -1.84 -17.21
CA LEU A 438 -36.87 -0.75 -17.97
C LEU A 438 -37.72 0.11 -17.04
N ARG A 439 -37.07 1.08 -16.39
CA ARG A 439 -37.74 2.06 -15.52
C ARG A 439 -38.27 3.23 -16.35
N GLU A 440 -39.40 3.79 -15.91
CA GLU A 440 -39.87 5.10 -16.37
C GLU A 440 -38.78 6.19 -16.23
N LEU A 441 -38.53 6.89 -17.33
CA LEU A 441 -37.51 7.93 -17.39
C LEU A 441 -38.05 9.20 -16.76
N ARG A 442 -37.47 9.64 -15.64
CA ARG A 442 -37.83 10.93 -15.03
C ARG A 442 -37.65 12.11 -15.98
N LEU A 443 -36.72 12.01 -16.93
CA LEU A 443 -36.49 13.00 -17.99
C LEU A 443 -37.64 13.08 -19.01
N ALA A 444 -38.50 12.06 -19.09
CA ALA A 444 -39.70 12.10 -19.94
C ALA A 444 -40.84 12.90 -19.29
N HIS A 445 -40.76 13.21 -17.99
CA HIS A 445 -41.61 14.20 -17.35
C HIS A 445 -41.07 15.62 -17.62
N LEU A 446 -40.98 16.00 -18.90
CA LEU A 446 -40.87 17.41 -19.25
C LEU A 446 -42.20 18.07 -18.86
N THR A 447 -42.17 18.89 -17.82
CA THR A 447 -43.27 19.80 -17.51
C THR A 447 -43.29 20.84 -18.62
N THR A 448 -44.32 20.78 -19.47
CA THR A 448 -44.65 21.84 -20.44
C THR A 448 -44.96 23.15 -19.74
#